data_AF-A0A0C9MQG0-F1
#
_entry.id   AF-A0A0C9MQG0-F1
#
_cell.length_a   1.000
_cell.length_b   1.000
_cell.length_c   1.000
_cell.angle_alpha   90.00
_cell.angle_beta   90.00
_cell.angle_gamma   90.00
#
_symmetry.space_group_name_H-M   'P 1'
#
loop_
_entity.id
_entity.type
_entity.pdbx_description
1 polymer ?
#
loop_
_entity_poly.entity_id
_entity_poly.type
_entity_poly.pdbx_seq_one_letter_code
_entity_poly.pdbx_strand_id
1 'polypeptide(L)'
;MLGVLVANNSCTPGKSFTADDGCNTCRCPESGLKSQAACTLMACSPKVNKATCTAGETFIADDGCNRCHCPPNGLKANAGCTRMFCPPH
;
A
#
# COMPACT_ATOMS: atom_id res chain seq x y z
N MET A 1 14.16 -4.71 32.72
CA MET A 1 13.92 -4.44 31.29
C MET A 1 13.26 -5.66 30.68
N LEU A 2 12.03 -5.54 30.20
CA LEU A 2 11.57 -6.27 29.01
C LEU A 2 10.36 -5.50 28.48
N GLY A 3 10.62 -4.62 27.52
CA GLY A 3 9.56 -3.92 26.79
C GLY A 3 8.80 -4.96 25.99
N VAL A 4 7.55 -5.22 26.39
CA VAL A 4 6.63 -6.00 25.57
C VAL A 4 6.37 -5.18 24.32
N LEU A 5 6.86 -5.65 23.18
CA LEU A 5 6.50 -5.18 21.85
C LEU A 5 5.00 -5.43 21.63
N VAL A 6 4.14 -4.57 22.16
CA VAL A 6 2.71 -4.59 21.85
C VAL A 6 2.52 -3.78 20.57
N ALA A 7 2.39 -4.45 19.43
CA ALA A 7 1.58 -4.00 18.28
C ALA A 7 1.58 -5.01 17.12
N ASN A 8 0.43 -5.14 16.46
CA ASN A 8 0.14 -5.74 15.14
C ASN A 8 -0.27 -7.22 15.00
N ASN A 9 0.06 -8.14 15.90
CA ASN A 9 -0.30 -9.57 15.70
C ASN A 9 -1.60 -10.02 16.41
N SER A 10 -2.30 -9.12 17.10
CA SER A 10 -3.58 -9.41 17.76
C SER A 10 -4.78 -8.90 16.96
N CYS A 11 -5.93 -9.55 17.14
CA CYS A 11 -7.22 -9.16 16.57
C CYS A 11 -8.34 -9.43 17.59
N THR A 12 -9.52 -8.83 17.37
CA THR A 12 -10.70 -9.08 18.22
C THR A 12 -11.40 -10.37 17.80
N PRO A 13 -11.52 -11.39 18.68
CA PRO A 13 -12.20 -12.64 18.36
C PRO A 13 -13.55 -12.46 17.66
N GLY A 14 -13.77 -13.25 16.61
CA GLY A 14 -14.99 -13.22 15.81
C GLY A 14 -15.11 -12.05 14.83
N LYS A 15 -14.27 -11.01 14.93
CA LYS A 15 -14.24 -9.89 13.97
C LYS A 15 -13.40 -10.23 12.75
N SER A 16 -13.75 -9.61 11.62
CA SER A 16 -12.96 -9.70 10.39
C SER A 16 -11.93 -8.57 10.30
N PHE A 17 -10.83 -8.83 9.60
CA PHE A 17 -9.79 -7.85 9.30
C PHE A 17 -9.19 -8.08 7.91
N THR A 18 -8.61 -7.05 7.31
CA THR A 18 -7.90 -7.16 6.03
C THR A 18 -6.52 -7.80 6.25
N ALA A 19 -6.19 -8.79 5.43
CA ALA A 19 -4.88 -9.44 5.42
C ALA A 19 -3.76 -8.46 5.04
N ASP A 20 -2.51 -8.86 5.28
CA ASP A 20 -1.33 -8.01 5.00
C ASP A 20 -1.11 -7.80 3.49
N ASP A 21 -1.68 -8.67 2.66
CA ASP A 21 -1.77 -8.48 1.20
C ASP A 21 -2.66 -7.29 0.80
N GLY A 22 -3.42 -6.72 1.73
CA GLY A 22 -4.26 -5.54 1.53
C GLY A 22 -5.57 -5.80 0.77
N CYS A 23 -5.95 -7.06 0.53
CA CYS A 23 -7.12 -7.39 -0.29
C CYS A 23 -7.91 -8.58 0.27
N ASN A 24 -7.26 -9.62 0.78
CA ASN A 24 -7.98 -10.75 1.38
C ASN A 24 -8.56 -10.39 2.75
N THR A 25 -9.64 -11.06 3.12
CA THR A 25 -10.31 -10.86 4.42
C THR A 25 -10.09 -12.08 5.30
N CYS A 26 -9.69 -11.84 6.54
CA CYS A 26 -9.45 -12.86 7.55
C CYS A 26 -10.50 -12.76 8.67
N ARG A 27 -10.85 -13.89 9.30
CA ARG A 27 -11.69 -13.91 10.50
C ARG A 27 -10.83 -14.23 11.72
N CYS A 28 -10.92 -13.38 12.74
CA CYS A 28 -10.14 -13.53 13.95
C CYS A 28 -10.62 -14.75 14.78
N PRO A 29 -9.72 -15.66 15.15
CA PRO A 29 -10.04 -16.82 15.98
C PRO A 29 -10.23 -16.41 17.45
N GLU A 30 -10.73 -17.34 18.27
CA GLU A 30 -10.93 -17.12 19.72
C GLU A 30 -9.64 -16.78 20.47
N SER A 31 -8.49 -17.26 19.98
CA SER A 31 -7.17 -16.94 20.55
C SER A 31 -6.80 -15.46 20.41
N GLY A 32 -7.49 -14.71 19.55
CA GLY A 32 -7.18 -13.31 19.28
C GLY A 32 -5.85 -13.11 18.53
N LEU A 33 -5.24 -14.17 17.99
CA LEU A 33 -3.98 -14.10 17.25
C LEU A 33 -4.23 -14.11 15.74
N LYS A 34 -3.77 -13.08 15.04
CA LYS A 34 -3.91 -12.96 13.58
C LYS A 34 -3.23 -14.09 12.83
N SER A 35 -2.10 -14.59 13.34
CA SER A 35 -1.33 -15.70 12.75
C SER A 35 -2.09 -17.04 12.71
N GLN A 36 -3.23 -17.15 13.40
CA GLN A 36 -4.10 -18.33 13.41
C GLN A 36 -5.42 -18.08 12.67
N ALA A 37 -5.60 -16.92 12.06
CA ALA A 37 -6.83 -16.56 11.36
C ALA A 37 -6.97 -17.33 10.04
N ALA A 38 -8.21 -17.72 9.72
CA ALA A 38 -8.56 -18.21 8.39
C ALA A 38 -8.91 -17.01 7.49
N CYS A 39 -8.34 -17.00 6.27
CA CYS A 39 -8.49 -15.91 5.31
C CYS A 39 -9.05 -16.41 3.98
N THR A 40 -9.68 -15.51 3.23
CA THR A 40 -10.01 -15.75 1.82
C THR A 40 -8.74 -15.90 0.99
N LEU A 41 -8.84 -16.56 -0.17
CA LEU A 41 -7.73 -16.72 -1.13
C LEU A 41 -8.13 -16.17 -2.50
N MET A 42 -8.53 -14.90 -2.52
CA MET A 42 -8.82 -14.17 -3.76
C MET A 42 -7.51 -13.72 -4.39
N ALA A 43 -7.47 -13.69 -5.73
CA ALA A 43 -6.36 -13.10 -6.46
C ALA A 43 -6.36 -11.59 -6.24
N CYS A 44 -5.33 -11.09 -5.53
CA CYS A 44 -5.16 -9.66 -5.30
C CYS A 44 -4.56 -9.01 -6.55
N SER A 45 -5.09 -7.85 -6.95
CA SER A 45 -4.38 -7.01 -7.92
C SER A 45 -2.98 -6.69 -7.40
N PRO A 46 -1.95 -6.68 -8.25
CA PRO A 46 -0.63 -6.27 -7.82
C PRO A 46 -0.73 -4.89 -7.19
N LYS A 47 -0.22 -4.75 -5.97
CA LYS A 47 -0.13 -3.45 -5.30
C LYS A 47 0.65 -2.55 -6.26
N VAL A 48 -0.04 -1.62 -6.93
CA VAL A 48 0.63 -0.62 -7.78
C VAL A 48 1.51 0.16 -6.83
N ASN A 49 2.81 -0.12 -6.87
CA ASN A 49 3.74 0.60 -6.04
C ASN A 49 3.71 2.04 -6.54
N LYS A 50 3.03 2.91 -5.77
CA LYS A 50 2.87 4.31 -6.14
C LYS A 50 4.22 5.01 -6.27
N ALA A 51 5.29 4.46 -5.70
CA ALA A 51 6.65 4.99 -5.79
C ALA A 51 7.37 4.63 -7.10
N THR A 52 6.85 3.71 -7.91
CA THR A 52 7.51 3.26 -9.16
C THR A 52 6.74 3.69 -10.41
N CYS A 53 7.47 3.84 -11.51
CA CYS A 53 6.95 4.13 -12.84
C CYS A 53 7.74 3.33 -13.90
N THR A 54 7.17 3.19 -15.10
CA THR A 54 7.86 2.56 -16.23
C THR A 54 8.87 3.52 -16.81
N ALA A 55 10.15 3.13 -16.86
CA ALA A 55 11.22 3.96 -17.40
C ALA A 55 10.88 4.48 -18.81
N GLY A 56 11.03 5.79 -19.04
CA GLY A 56 10.72 6.44 -20.30
C GLY A 56 9.25 6.83 -20.50
N GLU A 57 8.32 6.39 -19.64
CA GLU A 57 6.93 6.83 -19.71
C GLU A 57 6.72 8.20 -19.03
N THR A 58 5.57 8.82 -19.33
CA THR A 58 5.11 10.03 -18.63
C THR A 58 3.91 9.73 -17.76
N PHE A 59 3.82 10.36 -16.59
CA PHE A 59 2.68 10.21 -15.67
C PHE A 59 2.27 11.57 -15.10
N ILE A 60 1.04 11.66 -14.57
CA ILE A 60 0.57 12.83 -13.81
C ILE A 60 1.03 12.68 -12.36
N ALA A 61 1.65 13.74 -11.83
CA ALA A 61 2.10 13.81 -10.44
C ALA A 61 0.95 13.64 -9.45
N ASP A 62 1.27 13.37 -8.19
CA ASP A 62 0.27 13.21 -7.13
C ASP A 62 -0.51 14.51 -6.84
N ASP A 63 -0.02 15.66 -7.33
CA ASP A 63 -0.74 16.93 -7.36
C ASP A 63 -1.84 17.01 -8.44
N GLY A 64 -2.06 15.94 -9.19
CA GLY A 64 -3.14 15.81 -10.17
C GLY A 64 -3.00 16.66 -11.45
N CYS A 65 -1.89 17.38 -11.64
CA CYS A 65 -1.78 18.34 -12.73
C CYS A 65 -0.39 18.39 -13.39
N ASN A 66 0.70 18.35 -12.61
CA ASN A 66 2.04 18.38 -13.19
C ASN A 66 2.36 17.07 -13.92
N ARG A 67 3.04 17.18 -15.07
CA ARG A 67 3.49 16.03 -15.87
C ARG A 67 4.91 15.67 -15.49
N CYS A 68 5.15 14.40 -15.20
CA CYS A 68 6.46 13.85 -14.84
C CYS A 68 6.96 12.89 -15.92
N HIS A 69 8.28 12.83 -16.10
CA HIS A 69 8.94 11.82 -16.92
C HIS A 69 9.66 10.81 -16.04
N CYS A 70 9.40 9.53 -16.28
CA CYS A 70 9.97 8.46 -15.48
C CYS A 70 11.44 8.20 -15.83
N PRO A 71 12.36 8.30 -14.85
CA PRO A 71 13.78 8.07 -15.07
C PRO A 71 14.09 6.58 -15.31
N PRO A 72 15.29 6.24 -15.84
CA PRO A 72 15.70 4.87 -16.10
C PRO A 72 15.68 3.94 -14.88
N ASN A 73 15.80 4.47 -13.66
CA ASN A 73 15.75 3.68 -12.44
C ASN A 73 14.30 3.31 -12.01
N GLY A 74 13.28 3.80 -12.72
CA GLY A 74 11.88 3.48 -12.46
C GLY A 74 11.31 4.07 -11.18
N LEU A 75 12.00 5.00 -10.51
CA LEU A 75 11.55 5.60 -9.25
C LEU A 75 10.90 6.96 -9.51
N LYS A 76 9.62 7.11 -9.12
CA LYS A 76 8.90 8.39 -9.23
C LYS A 76 9.55 9.51 -8.41
N ALA A 77 10.17 9.17 -7.27
CA ALA A 77 10.88 10.15 -6.43
C ALA A 77 12.04 10.84 -7.15
N ASN A 78 12.56 10.23 -8.22
CA ASN A 78 13.65 10.75 -9.04
C ASN A 78 13.14 11.35 -10.36
N ALA A 79 11.82 11.40 -10.58
CA ALA A 79 11.24 11.92 -11.80
C ALA A 79 11.41 13.44 -11.90
N GLY A 80 11.74 13.90 -13.11
CA GLY A 80 11.65 15.32 -13.45
C GLY A 80 10.21 15.65 -13.83
N CYS A 81 9.62 16.64 -13.15
CA CYS A 81 8.24 17.07 -13.39
C CYS A 81 8.18 18.53 -13.82
N THR A 82 7.12 18.88 -14.55
CA THR A 82 6.75 20.29 -14.73
C THR A 82 6.45 20.94 -13.39
N ARG A 83 6.50 22.27 -13.33
CA ARG A 83 6.15 23.06 -12.14
C ARG A 83 5.17 24.18 -12.51
N MET A 84 3.98 23.78 -12.96
CA MET A 84 2.87 24.70 -13.18
C MET A 84 2.02 24.83 -11.91
N PHE A 85 1.34 25.95 -11.79
CA PHE A 85 0.37 26.17 -10.71
C PHE A 85 -0.87 25.30 -10.95
N CYS A 86 -1.20 24.45 -9.98
CA CYS A 86 -2.32 23.52 -10.07
C CYS A 86 -3.58 24.15 -9.46
N PRO A 87 -4.77 23.94 -10.05
CA PRO A 87 -6.03 24.29 -9.40
C PRO A 87 -6.18 23.56 -8.06
N PRO A 88 -6.93 24.12 -7.10
CA PRO A 88 -7.32 23.39 -5.91
C PRO A 88 -8.22 22.20 -6.30
N HIS A 89 -8.00 21.06 -5.64
CA HIS A 89 -8.78 19.81 -5.80
C HIS A 89 -9.82 19.66 -4.71
#